data_AF-A0A1D1UH56-F1
#
_entry.id   AF-A0A1D1UH56-F1
#
_cell.length_a   1.000
_cell.length_b   1.000
_cell.length_c   1.000
_cell.angle_alpha   90.00
_cell.angle_beta   90.00
_cell.angle_gamma   90.00
#
_symmetry.space_group_name_H-M   'P 1'
#
loop_
_entity.id
_entity.type
_entity.pdbx_description
1 polymer ?
#
loop_
_entity_poly.entity_id
_entity_poly.type
_entity_poly.pdbx_seq_one_letter_code
_entity_poly.pdbx_strand_id
1 'polypeptide(L)'
;MSNLTRRLARAFIRSQVRYSPVFRNHCSPRYMSSQAKTFNFSPANRFGSVRLDVKDDSRYLSESSQELFAKELCDEIARCKADGIRGMWLYLPISTLALVPICLAQGFSLHHCRDGYLLMNMWLLDSAVPSTMPKYTTHTVGVAGCVIDEEASKLLMIRDTTNPSIWKFPGGFSDFREDIQKTAQREVLEETGIETEFRSVLAFRQHHDMVASFGMSDIYVVCRMQPKTKEIRPCATEIVECRWHSLDDLFDPAFTATPFVRRILSLVERGLNNGFEDVDIKAQQLDSIMAGKTYNVFHR
;
A
#
# COMPACT_ATOMS: atom_id res chain seq x y z
N MET A 1 -4.19 32.03 -35.89
CA MET A 1 -3.45 30.91 -35.28
C MET A 1 -1.98 31.12 -35.53
N SER A 2 -1.23 31.39 -34.47
CA SER A 2 0.09 32.03 -34.49
C SER A 2 1.21 31.11 -34.98
N ASN A 3 2.25 31.73 -35.54
CA ASN A 3 3.48 31.14 -36.11
C ASN A 3 4.34 30.31 -35.14
N LEU A 4 3.82 29.92 -33.97
CA LEU A 4 4.51 29.11 -32.96
C LEU A 4 4.33 27.61 -33.20
N THR A 5 3.24 27.18 -33.85
CA THR A 5 2.95 25.75 -34.09
C THR A 5 3.73 25.14 -35.26
N ARG A 6 4.39 25.95 -36.11
CA ARG A 6 5.22 25.48 -37.23
C ARG A 6 6.72 25.36 -36.91
N ARG A 7 7.18 25.84 -35.76
CA ARG A 7 8.60 25.78 -35.36
C ARG A 7 8.98 24.58 -34.49
N LEU A 8 8.02 23.81 -33.96
CA LEU A 8 8.30 22.60 -33.19
C LEU A 8 8.22 21.30 -34.01
N ALA A 9 7.69 21.34 -35.25
CA ALA A 9 7.57 20.16 -36.12
C ALA A 9 8.82 19.86 -36.98
N ARG A 10 9.95 20.56 -36.79
CA ARG A 10 11.19 20.36 -37.55
C ARG A 10 12.42 19.99 -36.73
N ALA A 11 12.28 19.78 -35.41
CA ALA A 11 13.36 19.33 -34.54
C ALA A 11 13.32 17.82 -34.20
N PHE A 12 12.38 17.05 -34.78
CA PHE A 12 12.18 15.63 -34.45
C PHE A 12 12.67 14.65 -35.53
N ILE A 13 13.45 15.12 -36.51
CA ILE A 13 14.05 14.26 -37.55
C ILE A 13 15.53 14.61 -37.65
N ARG A 14 16.35 14.04 -36.77
CA ARG A 14 17.78 13.69 -36.97
C ARG A 14 18.44 13.30 -35.63
N SER A 15 18.16 12.09 -35.18
CA SER A 15 19.11 11.27 -34.41
C SER A 15 18.74 9.81 -34.58
N GLN A 16 18.90 9.30 -35.81
CA GLN A 16 18.99 7.85 -36.01
C GLN A 16 20.30 7.38 -35.38
N VAL A 17 20.26 7.01 -34.11
CA VAL A 17 21.24 6.07 -33.57
C VAL A 17 20.76 4.68 -34.02
N ARG A 18 21.43 4.16 -35.04
CA ARG A 18 21.27 2.77 -35.47
C ARG A 18 21.73 1.88 -34.33
N TYR A 19 20.80 1.20 -33.66
CA TYR A 19 21.15 0.01 -32.89
C TYR A 19 21.46 -1.11 -33.89
N SER A 20 22.74 -1.48 -33.99
CA SER A 20 23.17 -2.69 -34.68
C SER A 20 22.74 -3.92 -33.86
N PRO A 21 22.12 -4.95 -34.45
CA PRO A 21 21.91 -6.22 -33.77
C PRO A 21 23.11 -7.11 -34.02
N VAL A 22 24.09 -7.11 -33.11
CA VAL A 22 25.14 -8.13 -33.12
C VAL A 22 25.37 -8.63 -31.70
N PHE A 23 24.56 -9.61 -31.29
CA PHE A 23 24.98 -10.64 -30.34
C PHE A 23 24.40 -11.97 -30.81
N ARG A 24 25.09 -12.60 -31.76
CA ARG A 24 25.04 -14.06 -31.92
C ARG A 24 26.26 -14.61 -31.18
N ASN A 25 26.10 -14.93 -29.91
CA ASN A 25 27.12 -15.71 -29.20
C ASN A 25 26.70 -17.18 -29.20
N HIS A 26 27.51 -17.97 -29.91
CA HIS A 26 27.51 -19.43 -29.81
C HIS A 26 27.81 -19.83 -28.37
N CYS A 27 26.96 -20.64 -27.75
CA CYS A 27 27.28 -21.33 -26.50
C CYS A 27 28.36 -22.40 -26.80
N SER A 28 29.61 -22.11 -26.47
CA SER A 28 30.64 -23.14 -26.30
C SER A 28 30.72 -23.55 -24.83
N PRO A 29 30.70 -24.85 -24.49
CA PRO A 29 30.85 -25.28 -23.11
C PRO A 29 32.33 -25.36 -22.76
N ARG A 30 32.82 -24.56 -21.81
CA ARG A 30 34.03 -24.88 -21.03
C ARG A 30 34.25 -23.97 -19.81
N TYR A 31 34.57 -24.65 -18.71
CA TYR A 31 35.13 -24.17 -17.45
C TYR A 31 34.27 -23.28 -16.55
N MET A 32 33.40 -23.92 -15.75
CA MET A 32 32.89 -23.32 -14.51
C MET A 32 33.95 -23.45 -13.42
N SER A 33 34.74 -22.41 -13.25
CA SER A 33 35.27 -22.06 -11.93
C SER A 33 34.08 -21.87 -10.99
N SER A 34 34.06 -22.51 -9.83
CA SER A 34 32.97 -22.42 -8.84
C SER A 34 32.99 -21.06 -8.12
N GLN A 35 32.90 -19.97 -8.88
CA GLN A 35 32.58 -18.67 -8.29
C GLN A 35 31.14 -18.74 -7.79
N ALA A 36 30.94 -18.35 -6.54
CA ALA A 36 29.61 -18.26 -5.97
C ALA A 36 28.80 -17.24 -6.77
N LYS A 37 27.61 -17.64 -7.25
CA LYS A 37 26.70 -16.79 -8.03
C LYS A 37 26.50 -15.42 -7.37
N THR A 38 26.23 -14.41 -8.19
CA THR A 38 25.91 -13.01 -7.81
C THR A 38 24.63 -12.88 -6.98
N PHE A 39 23.80 -13.92 -6.94
CA PHE A 39 22.57 -14.00 -6.15
C PHE A 39 22.40 -15.37 -5.47
N ASN A 40 21.64 -15.37 -4.38
CA ASN A 40 21.21 -16.59 -3.71
C ASN A 40 19.85 -17.05 -4.27
N PHE A 41 19.63 -18.36 -4.35
CA PHE A 41 18.41 -18.96 -4.87
C PHE A 41 17.61 -19.62 -3.74
N SER A 42 16.31 -19.37 -3.70
CA SER A 42 15.38 -20.11 -2.85
C SER A 42 14.58 -21.14 -3.67
N PRO A 43 14.28 -22.32 -3.11
CA PRO A 43 13.39 -23.31 -3.74
C PRO A 43 12.04 -22.71 -4.14
N ALA A 44 11.40 -23.32 -5.13
CA ALA A 44 10.07 -22.91 -5.57
C ALA A 44 9.06 -22.96 -4.40
N ASN A 45 8.28 -21.90 -4.26
CA ASN A 45 7.20 -21.85 -3.26
C ASN A 45 5.98 -22.67 -3.72
N ARG A 46 4.96 -22.78 -2.86
CA ARG A 46 3.70 -23.50 -3.15
C ARG A 46 2.95 -23.03 -4.41
N PHE A 47 3.29 -21.87 -4.96
CA PHE A 47 2.67 -21.30 -6.16
C PHE A 47 3.51 -21.53 -7.43
N GLY A 48 4.65 -22.22 -7.31
CA GLY A 48 5.55 -22.51 -8.42
C GLY A 48 6.44 -21.34 -8.84
N SER A 49 6.68 -20.37 -7.95
CA SER A 49 7.63 -19.27 -8.19
C SER A 49 8.88 -19.38 -7.33
N VAL A 50 10.01 -18.92 -7.86
CA VAL A 50 11.31 -18.91 -7.15
C VAL A 50 11.67 -17.49 -6.69
N ARG A 51 12.58 -17.40 -5.73
CA ARG A 51 13.13 -16.13 -5.23
C ARG A 51 14.64 -16.09 -5.46
N LEU A 52 15.10 -14.96 -6.00
CA LEU A 52 16.49 -14.61 -6.18
C LEU A 52 16.82 -13.40 -5.31
N ASP A 53 17.83 -13.52 -4.46
CA ASP A 53 18.34 -12.44 -3.61
C ASP A 53 19.70 -12.00 -4.12
N VAL A 54 19.77 -10.82 -4.75
CA VAL A 54 21.05 -10.26 -5.22
C VAL A 54 21.90 -9.92 -4.00
N LYS A 55 23.16 -10.35 -4.03
CA LYS A 55 24.12 -10.03 -2.96
C LYS A 55 24.35 -8.53 -2.91
N ASP A 56 24.30 -7.95 -1.72
CA ASP A 56 24.60 -6.54 -1.50
C ASP A 56 26.12 -6.31 -1.67
N ASP A 57 26.53 -5.83 -2.83
CA ASP A 57 27.94 -5.68 -3.19
C ASP A 57 28.15 -4.48 -4.12
N SER A 58 29.01 -3.54 -3.73
CA SER A 58 29.31 -2.33 -4.50
C SER A 58 30.07 -2.61 -5.80
N ARG A 59 30.58 -3.83 -6.00
CA ARG A 59 31.24 -4.26 -7.25
C ARG A 59 30.38 -4.08 -8.51
N TYR A 60 29.06 -4.05 -8.38
CA TYR A 60 28.15 -3.90 -9.52
C TYR A 60 28.22 -2.50 -10.16
N LEU A 61 29.02 -1.58 -9.62
CA LEU A 61 29.41 -0.36 -10.32
C LEU A 61 30.36 -0.64 -11.52
N SER A 62 31.03 -1.80 -11.54
CA SER A 62 31.90 -2.20 -12.64
C SER A 62 31.14 -2.93 -13.76
N GLU A 63 31.48 -2.63 -15.02
CA GLU A 63 30.89 -3.28 -16.19
C GLU A 63 31.11 -4.80 -16.17
N SER A 64 32.28 -5.28 -15.78
CA SER A 64 32.58 -6.72 -15.72
C SER A 64 31.70 -7.48 -14.73
N SER A 65 31.38 -6.88 -13.58
CA SER A 65 30.45 -7.49 -12.62
C SER A 65 29.01 -7.47 -13.13
N GLN A 66 28.62 -6.43 -13.86
CA GLN A 66 27.32 -6.34 -14.52
C GLN A 66 27.15 -7.39 -15.63
N GLU A 67 28.19 -7.60 -16.46
CA GLU A 67 28.20 -8.63 -17.50
C GLU A 67 28.11 -10.04 -16.91
N LEU A 68 28.85 -10.30 -15.83
CA LEU A 68 28.76 -11.58 -15.12
C LEU A 68 27.34 -11.82 -14.58
N PHE A 69 26.76 -10.82 -13.89
CA PHE A 69 25.38 -10.89 -13.41
C PHE A 69 24.39 -11.14 -14.55
N ALA A 70 24.55 -10.42 -15.67
CA ALA A 70 23.69 -10.59 -16.84
C ALA A 70 23.72 -12.02 -17.37
N LYS A 71 24.92 -12.61 -17.49
CA LYS A 71 25.08 -14.00 -17.93
C LYS A 71 24.44 -14.97 -16.94
N GLU A 72 24.73 -14.82 -15.64
CA GLU A 72 24.19 -15.71 -14.61
C GLU A 72 22.66 -15.65 -14.52
N LEU A 73 22.07 -14.47 -14.64
CA LEU A 73 20.62 -14.28 -14.65
C LEU A 73 19.98 -14.93 -15.89
N CYS A 74 20.61 -14.81 -17.06
CA CYS A 74 20.14 -15.40 -18.31
C CYS A 74 20.13 -16.94 -18.23
N ASP A 75 21.25 -17.53 -17.76
CA ASP A 75 21.38 -18.97 -17.56
C ASP A 75 20.32 -19.48 -16.57
N GLU A 76 20.06 -18.71 -15.51
CA GLU A 76 19.07 -19.05 -14.48
C GLU A 76 17.62 -18.97 -14.97
N ILE A 77 17.28 -17.96 -15.77
CA ILE A 77 15.96 -17.87 -16.44
C ILE A 77 15.73 -19.09 -17.33
N ALA A 78 16.73 -19.47 -18.13
CA ALA A 78 16.64 -20.63 -19.03
C ALA A 78 16.42 -21.93 -18.25
N ARG A 79 17.17 -22.12 -17.16
CA ARG A 79 16.99 -23.27 -16.25
C ARG A 79 15.59 -23.29 -15.64
N CYS A 80 15.12 -22.16 -15.09
CA CYS A 80 13.79 -22.08 -14.47
C CYS A 80 12.67 -22.39 -15.47
N LYS A 81 12.80 -21.95 -16.73
CA LYS A 81 11.85 -22.31 -17.79
C LYS A 81 11.85 -23.82 -18.08
N ALA A 82 13.02 -24.44 -18.17
CA ALA A 82 13.14 -25.88 -18.39
C ALA A 82 12.53 -26.71 -17.25
N ASP A 83 12.65 -26.22 -16.01
CA ASP A 83 12.11 -26.85 -14.80
C ASP A 83 10.60 -26.58 -14.61
N GLY A 84 9.94 -25.88 -15.53
CA GLY A 84 8.52 -25.55 -15.43
C GLY A 84 8.18 -24.55 -14.31
N ILE A 85 9.16 -23.77 -13.85
CA ILE A 85 8.93 -22.68 -12.89
C ILE A 85 8.01 -21.64 -13.55
N ARG A 86 7.00 -21.18 -12.79
CA ARG A 86 5.96 -20.30 -13.31
C ARG A 86 6.37 -18.83 -13.26
N GLY A 87 7.11 -18.43 -12.23
CA GLY A 87 7.56 -17.05 -12.10
C GLY A 87 8.79 -16.88 -11.20
N MET A 88 9.40 -15.71 -11.28
CA MET A 88 10.61 -15.35 -10.53
C MET A 88 10.39 -14.04 -9.79
N TRP A 89 10.88 -13.98 -8.56
CA TRP A 89 11.01 -12.76 -7.76
C TRP A 89 12.48 -12.42 -7.60
N LEU A 90 12.85 -11.16 -7.87
CA LEU A 90 14.23 -10.69 -7.81
C LEU A 90 14.32 -9.51 -6.85
N TYR A 91 15.03 -9.71 -5.74
CA TYR A 91 15.29 -8.71 -4.72
C TYR A 91 16.63 -8.04 -5.00
N LEU A 92 16.61 -6.73 -5.25
CA LEU A 92 17.80 -5.91 -5.44
C LEU A 92 17.97 -4.95 -4.25
N PRO A 93 19.02 -5.10 -3.43
CA PRO A 93 19.41 -4.06 -2.49
C PRO A 93 19.63 -2.72 -3.21
N ILE A 94 19.39 -1.59 -2.53
CA ILE A 94 19.52 -0.24 -3.14
C ILE A 94 20.93 0.00 -3.72
N SER A 95 21.97 -0.57 -3.10
CA SER A 95 23.36 -0.52 -3.58
C SER A 95 23.56 -1.17 -4.96
N THR A 96 22.62 -2.01 -5.41
CA THR A 96 22.72 -2.82 -6.64
C THR A 96 21.81 -2.30 -7.77
N LEU A 97 21.21 -1.11 -7.63
CA LEU A 97 20.26 -0.58 -8.61
C LEU A 97 20.85 -0.32 -10.01
N ALA A 98 22.18 -0.30 -10.15
CA ALA A 98 22.85 -0.32 -11.45
C ALA A 98 22.49 -1.54 -12.31
N LEU A 99 22.00 -2.63 -11.70
CA LEU A 99 21.57 -3.85 -12.38
C LEU A 99 20.14 -3.77 -12.97
N VAL A 100 19.36 -2.74 -12.63
CA VAL A 100 17.95 -2.63 -13.07
C VAL A 100 17.80 -2.66 -14.60
N PRO A 101 18.59 -1.92 -15.41
CA PRO A 101 18.49 -1.99 -16.87
C PRO A 101 18.73 -3.39 -17.42
N ILE A 102 19.64 -4.16 -16.82
CA ILE A 102 19.95 -5.55 -17.21
C ILE A 102 18.75 -6.45 -16.93
N CYS A 103 18.14 -6.30 -15.74
CA CYS A 103 16.97 -7.08 -15.35
C CYS A 103 15.78 -6.80 -16.29
N LEU A 104 15.52 -5.53 -16.60
CA LEU A 104 14.47 -5.12 -17.55
C LEU A 104 14.72 -5.71 -18.95
N ALA A 105 15.95 -5.66 -19.45
CA ALA A 105 16.32 -6.23 -20.75
C ALA A 105 16.11 -7.76 -20.82
N GLN A 106 16.16 -8.45 -19.69
CA GLN A 106 15.89 -9.89 -19.59
C GLN A 106 14.42 -10.23 -19.32
N GLY A 107 13.53 -9.23 -19.27
CA GLY A 107 12.09 -9.41 -19.18
C GLY A 107 11.51 -9.32 -17.77
N PHE A 108 12.29 -8.90 -16.77
CA PHE A 108 11.72 -8.54 -15.47
C PHE A 108 10.91 -7.25 -15.57
N SER A 109 9.87 -7.14 -14.76
CA SER A 109 9.09 -5.93 -14.53
C SER A 109 9.33 -5.40 -13.12
N LEU A 110 9.25 -4.09 -12.96
CA LEU A 110 9.26 -3.46 -11.63
C LEU A 110 7.97 -3.84 -10.89
N HIS A 111 8.08 -4.19 -9.62
CA HIS A 111 6.91 -4.50 -8.79
C HIS A 111 6.71 -3.48 -7.67
N HIS A 112 7.67 -3.33 -6.76
CA HIS A 112 7.63 -2.32 -5.70
C HIS A 112 8.99 -2.10 -5.06
N CYS A 113 9.15 -0.98 -4.36
CA CYS A 113 10.27 -0.72 -3.47
C CYS A 113 9.81 -0.70 -2.02
N ARG A 114 10.76 -0.96 -1.11
CA ARG A 114 10.69 -0.65 0.32
C ARG A 114 12.02 -0.08 0.77
N ASP A 115 12.09 0.35 2.02
CA ASP A 115 13.35 0.78 2.64
C ASP A 115 14.42 -0.30 2.47
N GLY A 116 15.43 0.00 1.66
CA GLY A 116 16.57 -0.87 1.42
C GLY A 116 16.54 -1.74 0.15
N TYR A 117 15.42 -1.88 -0.57
CA TYR A 117 15.39 -2.72 -1.78
C TYR A 117 14.33 -2.36 -2.83
N LEU A 118 14.59 -2.81 -4.07
CA LEU A 118 13.64 -2.90 -5.16
C LEU A 118 13.28 -4.38 -5.40
N LEU A 119 11.99 -4.69 -5.50
CA LEU A 119 11.49 -5.98 -5.93
C LEU A 119 11.05 -5.91 -7.39
N MET A 120 11.57 -6.85 -8.18
CA MET A 120 11.16 -7.09 -9.56
C MET A 120 10.55 -8.49 -9.70
N ASN A 121 9.75 -8.71 -10.73
CA ASN A 121 9.18 -10.02 -11.02
C ASN A 121 9.20 -10.37 -12.51
N MET A 122 9.12 -11.66 -12.82
CA MET A 122 9.01 -12.16 -14.18
C MET A 122 8.07 -13.38 -14.23
N TRP A 123 7.09 -13.35 -15.12
CA TRP A 123 6.30 -14.52 -15.46
C TRP A 123 7.02 -15.34 -16.53
N LEU A 124 7.19 -16.63 -16.32
CA LEU A 124 8.01 -17.49 -17.17
C LEU A 124 7.20 -18.37 -18.13
N LEU A 125 5.91 -18.56 -17.88
CA LEU A 125 5.05 -19.34 -18.76
C LEU A 125 4.70 -18.58 -20.05
N ASP A 126 4.20 -19.31 -21.04
CA ASP A 126 3.75 -18.77 -22.31
C ASP A 126 2.73 -17.62 -22.12
N SER A 127 2.77 -16.64 -23.02
CA SER A 127 1.84 -15.49 -23.05
C SER A 127 0.36 -15.87 -23.08
N ALA A 128 0.01 -17.06 -23.58
CA ALA A 128 -1.35 -17.60 -23.55
C ALA A 128 -1.83 -17.97 -22.14
N VAL A 129 -0.91 -18.14 -21.18
CA VAL A 129 -1.22 -18.42 -19.77
C VAL A 129 -1.17 -17.11 -18.98
N PRO A 130 -2.32 -16.59 -18.51
CA PRO A 130 -2.35 -15.36 -17.73
C PRO A 130 -1.47 -15.46 -16.48
N SER A 131 -0.71 -14.39 -16.21
CA SER A 131 0.10 -14.32 -15.01
C SER A 131 -0.78 -14.32 -13.77
N THR A 132 -0.50 -15.25 -12.86
CA THR A 132 -1.12 -15.29 -11.52
C THR A 132 -0.19 -14.72 -10.45
N MET A 133 0.85 -13.99 -10.86
CA MET A 133 1.71 -13.31 -9.89
C MET A 133 0.90 -12.21 -9.19
N PRO A 134 0.93 -12.15 -7.85
CA PRO A 134 0.35 -11.06 -7.10
C PRO A 134 0.80 -9.70 -7.66
N LYS A 135 -0.15 -8.78 -7.78
CA LYS A 135 0.16 -7.36 -8.04
C LYS A 135 0.54 -6.69 -6.73
N TYR A 136 1.09 -5.49 -6.83
CA TYR A 136 1.32 -4.66 -5.65
C TYR A 136 0.03 -4.15 -5.01
N THR A 137 0.12 -3.63 -3.79
CA THR A 137 -1.02 -3.17 -2.99
C THR A 137 -1.85 -2.14 -3.75
N THR A 138 -3.16 -2.39 -3.84
CA THR A 138 -4.08 -1.57 -4.65
C THR A 138 -4.89 -0.55 -3.84
N HIS A 139 -4.96 -0.74 -2.53
CA HIS A 139 -5.75 0.09 -1.63
C HIS A 139 -4.89 0.67 -0.51
N THR A 140 -5.15 1.92 -0.15
CA THR A 140 -4.78 2.47 1.15
C THR A 140 -5.91 2.18 2.16
N VAL A 141 -5.57 2.14 3.45
CA VAL A 141 -6.56 1.99 4.52
C VAL A 141 -6.48 3.22 5.42
N GLY A 142 -7.58 3.96 5.48
CA GLY A 142 -7.79 5.03 6.45
C GLY A 142 -8.75 4.58 7.54
N VAL A 143 -8.56 5.07 8.76
CA VAL A 143 -9.40 4.74 9.90
C VAL A 143 -9.75 5.99 10.68
N ALA A 144 -11.02 6.15 11.04
CA ALA A 144 -11.49 7.19 11.94
C ALA A 144 -12.10 6.63 13.23
N GLY A 145 -11.96 7.40 14.31
CA GLY A 145 -12.65 7.17 15.56
C GLY A 145 -13.90 8.04 15.69
N CYS A 146 -15.07 7.42 15.59
CA CYS A 146 -16.33 8.02 16.04
C CYS A 146 -16.40 7.88 17.56
N VAL A 147 -15.90 8.89 18.28
CA VAL A 147 -15.87 8.90 19.75
C VAL A 147 -17.23 9.35 20.29
N ILE A 148 -17.86 8.49 21.08
CA ILE A 148 -19.20 8.71 21.63
C ILE A 148 -19.13 8.71 23.16
N ASP A 149 -19.44 9.84 23.76
CA ASP A 149 -19.78 9.93 25.18
C ASP A 149 -21.25 9.53 25.33
N GLU A 150 -21.48 8.23 25.53
CA GLU A 150 -22.83 7.65 25.61
C GLU A 150 -23.65 8.24 26.77
N GLU A 151 -23.00 8.56 27.90
CA GLU A 151 -23.65 9.17 29.07
C GLU A 151 -24.19 10.57 28.76
N ALA A 152 -23.42 11.37 28.03
CA ALA A 152 -23.81 12.73 27.65
C ALA A 152 -24.55 12.80 26.29
N SER A 153 -24.64 11.69 25.56
CA SER A 153 -25.10 11.64 24.16
C SER A 153 -24.38 12.67 23.27
N LYS A 154 -23.05 12.75 23.41
CA LYS A 154 -22.20 13.67 22.65
C LYS A 154 -21.14 12.95 21.83
N LEU A 155 -20.80 13.51 20.67
CA LEU A 155 -19.77 13.00 19.78
C LEU A 155 -18.62 13.99 19.65
N LEU A 156 -17.41 13.47 19.55
CA LEU A 156 -16.21 14.27 19.30
C LEU A 156 -16.06 14.52 17.80
N MET A 157 -16.04 15.79 17.41
CA MET A 157 -15.86 16.21 16.02
C MET A 157 -14.66 17.13 15.89
N ILE A 158 -14.01 17.08 14.73
CA ILE A 158 -12.89 17.95 14.39
C ILE A 158 -13.11 18.69 13.07
N ARG A 159 -12.41 19.81 12.91
CA ARG A 159 -12.13 20.47 11.63
C ARG A 159 -10.61 20.59 11.49
N ASP A 160 -10.08 20.08 10.40
CA ASP A 160 -8.64 20.13 10.13
C ASP A 160 -8.26 21.37 9.30
N THR A 161 -6.97 21.57 9.11
CA THR A 161 -6.44 22.66 8.29
C THR A 161 -6.63 22.42 6.78
N THR A 162 -6.88 21.18 6.34
CA THR A 162 -7.01 20.83 4.91
C THR A 162 -8.38 21.19 4.35
N ASN A 163 -9.43 21.03 5.16
CA ASN A 163 -10.79 21.43 4.85
C ASN A 163 -11.50 21.97 6.09
N PRO A 164 -11.17 23.20 6.53
CA PRO A 164 -11.69 23.80 7.75
C PRO A 164 -13.19 24.12 7.70
N SER A 165 -13.86 23.88 6.57
CA SER A 165 -15.30 24.10 6.41
C SER A 165 -16.14 22.87 6.78
N ILE A 166 -15.53 21.67 6.86
CA ILE A 166 -16.24 20.41 7.06
C ILE A 166 -15.85 19.80 8.42
N TRP A 167 -16.86 19.44 9.20
CA TRP A 167 -16.70 18.62 10.39
C TRP A 167 -16.60 17.14 10.03
N LYS A 168 -15.64 16.46 10.65
CA LYS A 168 -15.38 15.03 10.47
C LYS A 168 -15.02 14.38 11.80
N PHE A 169 -14.98 13.06 11.80
CA PHE A 169 -14.38 12.30 12.89
C PHE A 169 -12.85 12.38 12.80
N PRO A 170 -12.13 12.36 13.94
CA PRO A 170 -10.68 12.26 13.93
C PRO A 170 -10.22 10.95 13.29
N GLY A 171 -9.14 10.98 12.52
CA GLY A 171 -8.67 9.82 11.75
C GLY A 171 -7.63 10.09 10.68
N GLY A 172 -6.89 9.04 10.34
CA GLY A 172 -5.78 9.07 9.38
C GLY A 172 -5.48 7.69 8.79
N PHE A 173 -4.29 7.53 8.21
CA PHE A 173 -3.89 6.28 7.55
C PHE A 173 -3.40 5.25 8.57
N SER A 174 -3.67 3.96 8.30
CA SER A 174 -3.07 2.88 9.10
C SER A 174 -1.59 2.73 8.79
N ASP A 175 -0.77 2.59 9.82
CA ASP A 175 0.64 2.27 9.66
C ASP A 175 0.88 0.82 9.22
N PHE A 176 2.10 0.54 8.76
CA PHE A 176 2.47 -0.82 8.35
C PHE A 176 2.34 -1.80 9.51
N ARG A 177 1.44 -2.79 9.36
CA ARG A 177 1.09 -3.82 10.37
C ARG A 177 0.37 -3.27 11.60
N GLU A 178 -0.25 -2.10 11.50
CA GLU A 178 -1.11 -1.57 12.53
C GLU A 178 -2.54 -2.14 12.38
N ASP A 179 -3.13 -2.55 13.50
CA ASP A 179 -4.52 -3.00 13.54
C ASP A 179 -5.48 -1.80 13.41
N ILE A 180 -6.63 -2.00 12.76
CA ILE A 180 -7.68 -0.97 12.60
C ILE A 180 -8.04 -0.31 13.93
N GLN A 181 -8.17 -1.11 14.98
CA GLN A 181 -8.47 -0.64 16.33
C GLN A 181 -7.37 0.29 16.86
N LYS A 182 -6.11 -0.04 16.59
CA LYS A 182 -4.95 0.74 17.05
C LYS A 182 -4.79 2.03 16.27
N THR A 183 -4.98 2.00 14.96
CA THR A 183 -5.03 3.20 14.13
C THR A 183 -6.09 4.17 14.65
N ALA A 184 -7.34 3.73 14.88
CA ALA A 184 -8.38 4.60 15.41
C ALA A 184 -8.02 5.21 16.77
N GLN A 185 -7.44 4.44 17.69
CA GLN A 185 -7.02 4.94 19.00
C GLN A 185 -5.89 5.96 18.90
N ARG A 186 -4.88 5.68 18.06
CA ARG A 186 -3.73 6.56 17.84
C ARG A 186 -4.17 7.89 17.24
N GLU A 187 -4.92 7.86 16.14
CA GLU A 187 -5.36 9.06 15.42
C GLU A 187 -6.23 9.97 16.29
N VAL A 188 -7.19 9.39 17.05
CA VAL A 188 -7.99 10.17 18.01
C VAL A 188 -7.08 10.86 19.04
N LEU A 189 -6.11 10.12 19.60
CA LEU A 189 -5.21 10.67 20.60
C LEU A 189 -4.32 11.78 20.02
N GLU A 190 -3.75 11.56 18.84
CA GLU A 190 -2.86 12.50 18.15
C GLU A 190 -3.60 13.81 17.81
N GLU A 191 -4.79 13.73 17.22
CA GLU A 191 -5.52 14.91 16.77
C GLU A 191 -6.24 15.66 17.91
N THR A 192 -6.68 14.95 18.96
CA THR A 192 -7.62 15.51 19.95
C THR A 192 -7.14 15.46 21.40
N GLY A 193 -6.10 14.68 21.70
CA GLY A 193 -5.65 14.41 23.06
C GLY A 193 -6.56 13.47 23.86
N ILE A 194 -7.64 12.96 23.27
CA ILE A 194 -8.60 12.08 23.95
C ILE A 194 -8.11 10.62 23.91
N GLU A 195 -7.97 10.02 25.08
CA GLU A 195 -7.73 8.59 25.19
C GLU A 195 -9.04 7.83 24.99
N THR A 196 -9.01 6.76 24.19
CA THR A 196 -10.21 5.99 23.86
C THR A 196 -10.03 4.48 23.99
N GLU A 197 -11.14 3.78 24.12
CA GLU A 197 -11.25 2.35 23.97
C GLU A 197 -12.03 2.02 22.69
N PHE A 198 -11.48 1.12 21.87
CA PHE A 198 -12.20 0.58 20.72
C PHE A 198 -13.39 -0.27 21.16
N ARG A 199 -14.56 -0.08 20.53
CA ARG A 199 -15.77 -0.87 20.81
C ARG A 199 -16.22 -1.73 19.63
N SER A 200 -16.18 -1.18 18.41
CA SER A 200 -16.62 -1.88 17.19
C SER A 200 -16.21 -1.10 15.94
N VAL A 201 -16.41 -1.70 14.77
CA VAL A 201 -16.54 -0.96 13.51
C VAL A 201 -18.02 -0.62 13.31
N LEU A 202 -18.32 0.60 12.86
CA LEU A 202 -19.67 1.02 12.48
C LEU A 202 -19.93 0.81 10.99
N ALA A 203 -18.98 1.22 10.16
CA ALA A 203 -19.05 1.05 8.72
C ALA A 203 -17.66 1.21 8.09
N PHE A 204 -17.57 0.85 6.81
CA PHE A 204 -16.46 1.24 5.95
C PHE A 204 -17.00 1.74 4.61
N ARG A 205 -16.25 2.62 3.96
CA ARG A 205 -16.48 3.01 2.56
C ARG A 205 -15.31 2.54 1.70
N GLN A 206 -15.60 2.28 0.44
CA GLN A 206 -14.60 2.14 -0.60
C GLN A 206 -14.76 3.30 -1.57
N HIS A 207 -13.65 3.89 -2.00
CA HIS A 207 -13.64 4.91 -3.04
C HIS A 207 -12.40 4.76 -3.94
N HIS A 208 -12.51 5.25 -5.17
CA HIS A 208 -11.55 5.01 -6.25
C HIS A 208 -10.94 6.32 -6.76
N ASP A 209 -9.85 6.20 -7.52
CA ASP A 209 -9.20 7.32 -8.20
C ASP A 209 -8.82 8.48 -7.26
N MET A 210 -8.33 8.14 -6.05
CA MET A 210 -7.96 9.13 -5.04
C MET A 210 -6.70 9.89 -5.47
N VAL A 211 -6.86 11.18 -5.78
CA VAL A 211 -5.75 12.05 -6.22
C VAL A 211 -4.63 12.10 -5.19
N ALA A 212 -4.97 12.25 -3.90
CA ALA A 212 -4.01 12.26 -2.79
C ALA A 212 -3.29 10.91 -2.59
N SER A 213 -3.78 9.83 -3.21
CA SER A 213 -3.18 8.50 -3.18
C SER A 213 -2.75 8.05 -4.59
N PHE A 214 -2.37 8.98 -5.47
CA PHE A 214 -1.83 8.70 -6.81
C PHE A 214 -2.78 7.87 -7.70
N GLY A 215 -4.09 8.09 -7.59
CA GLY A 215 -5.12 7.36 -8.33
C GLY A 215 -5.45 5.98 -7.74
N MET A 216 -4.88 5.62 -6.59
CA MET A 216 -5.19 4.36 -5.91
C MET A 216 -6.57 4.43 -5.24
N SER A 217 -7.12 3.26 -4.93
CA SER A 217 -8.37 3.17 -4.18
C SER A 217 -8.12 3.31 -2.68
N ASP A 218 -9.12 3.74 -1.90
CA ASP A 218 -9.08 3.74 -0.44
C ASP A 218 -10.21 2.87 0.13
N ILE A 219 -9.91 2.22 1.25
CA ILE A 219 -10.90 1.72 2.19
C ILE A 219 -10.81 2.62 3.42
N TYR A 220 -11.93 3.22 3.81
CA TYR A 220 -11.99 4.10 4.98
C TYR A 220 -12.97 3.55 6.00
N VAL A 221 -12.45 3.17 7.16
CA VAL A 221 -13.19 2.48 8.23
C VAL A 221 -13.52 3.47 9.34
N VAL A 222 -14.74 3.42 9.87
CA VAL A 222 -15.14 4.21 11.03
C VAL A 222 -15.40 3.29 12.21
N CYS A 223 -14.63 3.48 13.27
CA CYS A 223 -14.70 2.71 14.50
C CYS A 223 -15.54 3.46 15.54
N ARG A 224 -16.41 2.75 16.25
CA ARG A 224 -17.03 3.27 17.46
C ARG A 224 -16.02 3.22 18.59
N MET A 225 -15.82 4.37 19.23
CA MET A 225 -14.84 4.55 20.29
C MET A 225 -15.53 5.08 21.54
N GLN A 226 -15.16 4.56 22.70
CA GLN A 226 -15.59 5.12 23.98
C GLN A 226 -14.47 5.99 24.57
N PRO A 227 -14.74 7.24 24.97
CA PRO A 227 -13.75 8.09 25.61
C PRO A 227 -13.42 7.59 27.01
N LYS A 228 -12.13 7.57 27.35
CA LYS A 228 -11.61 7.39 28.72
C LYS A 228 -11.36 8.73 29.41
N THR A 229 -11.02 9.75 28.62
CA THR A 229 -10.86 11.14 29.05
C THR A 229 -11.80 12.03 28.27
N LYS A 230 -12.11 13.22 28.79
CA LYS A 230 -13.02 14.19 28.14
C LYS A 230 -12.40 15.56 27.87
N GLU A 231 -11.19 15.81 28.40
CA GLU A 231 -10.45 17.07 28.20
C GLU A 231 -9.79 17.08 26.81
N ILE A 232 -10.25 17.99 25.94
CA ILE A 232 -9.76 18.11 24.58
C ILE A 232 -8.43 18.90 24.57
N ARG A 233 -7.44 18.37 23.87
CA ARG A 233 -6.15 19.02 23.57
C ARG A 233 -5.85 18.86 22.09
N PRO A 234 -6.35 19.76 21.22
CA PRO A 234 -6.24 19.59 19.78
C PRO A 234 -4.78 19.69 19.31
N CYS A 235 -4.42 18.92 18.28
CA CYS A 235 -3.13 19.07 17.61
C CYS A 235 -3.00 20.46 16.99
N ALA A 236 -2.00 21.22 17.43
CA ALA A 236 -1.82 22.63 17.06
C ALA A 236 -1.48 22.84 15.57
N THR A 237 -0.99 21.82 14.87
CA THR A 237 -0.58 21.92 13.46
C THR A 237 -1.66 21.42 12.49
N GLU A 238 -2.52 20.52 12.93
CA GLU A 238 -3.47 19.83 12.05
C GLU A 238 -4.92 20.24 12.29
N ILE A 239 -5.27 20.59 13.53
CA ILE A 239 -6.67 20.78 13.93
C ILE A 239 -6.96 22.25 14.20
N VAL A 240 -7.92 22.77 13.43
CA VAL A 240 -8.44 24.14 13.59
C VAL A 240 -9.44 24.19 14.74
N GLU A 241 -10.27 23.16 14.88
CA GLU A 241 -11.27 23.09 15.92
C GLU A 241 -11.59 21.65 16.30
N CYS A 242 -11.78 21.39 17.60
CA CYS A 242 -12.21 20.10 18.13
C CYS A 242 -13.23 20.33 19.25
N ARG A 243 -14.41 19.72 19.15
CA ARG A 243 -15.53 19.96 20.07
C ARG A 243 -16.39 18.72 20.26
N TRP A 244 -17.03 18.66 21.43
CA TRP A 244 -18.13 17.74 21.72
C TRP A 244 -19.45 18.36 21.24
N HIS A 245 -20.14 17.67 20.34
CA HIS A 245 -21.44 18.06 19.81
C HIS A 245 -22.55 17.11 20.28
N SER A 246 -23.74 17.63 20.56
CA SER A 246 -24.92 16.78 20.76
C SER A 246 -25.39 16.20 19.42
N LEU A 247 -26.19 15.13 19.45
CA LEU A 247 -26.79 14.62 18.21
C LEU A 247 -27.68 15.66 17.52
N ASP A 248 -28.43 16.45 18.28
CA ASP A 248 -29.29 17.50 17.72
C ASP A 248 -28.48 18.51 16.91
N ASP A 249 -27.32 18.95 17.43
CA ASP A 249 -26.41 19.85 16.71
C ASP A 249 -25.91 19.23 15.39
N LEU A 250 -25.68 17.91 15.38
CA LEU A 250 -25.09 17.19 14.24
C LEU A 250 -26.11 16.91 13.14
N PHE A 251 -27.39 16.80 13.50
CA PHE A 251 -28.49 16.64 12.55
C PHE A 251 -29.02 17.98 12.02
N ASP A 252 -28.61 19.11 12.61
CA ASP A 252 -28.92 20.43 12.06
C ASP A 252 -28.48 20.50 10.57
N PRO A 253 -29.37 20.90 9.64
CA PRO A 253 -29.02 21.10 8.23
C PRO A 253 -27.84 22.06 8.00
N ALA A 254 -27.62 23.01 8.90
CA ALA A 254 -26.50 23.94 8.87
C ALA A 254 -25.16 23.31 9.30
N PHE A 255 -25.18 22.15 9.98
CA PHE A 255 -23.96 21.44 10.34
C PHE A 255 -23.27 20.88 9.09
N THR A 256 -22.08 21.36 8.78
CA THR A 256 -21.36 21.02 7.55
C THR A 256 -20.61 19.69 7.70
N ALA A 257 -21.23 18.59 7.29
CA ALA A 257 -20.63 17.26 7.28
C ALA A 257 -20.81 16.56 5.93
N THR A 258 -19.92 15.62 5.61
CA THR A 258 -20.03 14.82 4.38
C THR A 258 -21.23 13.86 4.44
N PRO A 259 -21.77 13.39 3.29
CA PRO A 259 -22.83 12.39 3.27
C PRO A 259 -22.45 11.10 4.02
N PHE A 260 -21.18 10.70 3.98
CA PHE A 260 -20.70 9.53 4.71
C PHE A 260 -20.74 9.75 6.22
N VAL A 261 -20.30 10.91 6.72
CA VAL A 261 -20.43 11.26 8.14
C VAL A 261 -21.90 11.25 8.57
N ARG A 262 -22.80 11.86 7.78
CA ARG A 262 -24.24 11.82 8.08
C ARG A 262 -24.79 10.39 8.14
N ARG A 263 -24.32 9.49 7.27
CA ARG A 263 -24.70 8.07 7.32
C ARG A 263 -24.23 7.39 8.61
N ILE A 264 -23.03 7.71 9.10
CA ILE A 264 -22.55 7.21 10.40
C ILE A 264 -23.39 7.77 11.54
N LEU A 265 -23.74 9.06 11.52
CA LEU A 265 -24.58 9.68 12.55
C LEU A 265 -25.93 8.95 12.69
N SER A 266 -26.58 8.56 11.59
CA SER A 266 -27.81 7.74 11.66
C SER A 266 -27.58 6.35 12.27
N LEU A 267 -26.40 5.74 12.11
CA LEU A 267 -26.07 4.49 12.79
C LEU A 267 -25.85 4.72 14.29
N VAL A 268 -25.22 5.84 14.66
CA VAL A 268 -25.03 6.22 16.07
C VAL A 268 -26.36 6.47 16.75
N GLU A 269 -27.25 7.26 16.13
CA GLU A 269 -28.60 7.51 16.64
C GLU A 269 -29.37 6.20 16.84
N ARG A 270 -29.33 5.29 15.85
CA ARG A 270 -29.93 3.96 16.00
C ARG A 270 -29.33 3.17 17.17
N GLY A 271 -28.01 3.19 17.32
CA GLY A 271 -27.31 2.51 18.40
C GLY A 271 -27.65 3.06 19.79
N LEU A 272 -27.79 4.38 19.92
CA LEU A 272 -28.19 5.04 21.17
C LEU A 272 -29.66 4.75 21.53
N ASN A 273 -30.55 4.69 20.53
CA ASN A 273 -31.97 4.45 20.75
C ASN A 273 -32.32 2.97 20.99
N ASN A 274 -31.64 2.04 20.32
CA ASN A 274 -32.03 0.63 20.27
C ASN A 274 -30.97 -0.35 20.81
N GLY A 275 -29.78 0.14 21.18
CA GLY A 275 -28.62 -0.69 21.54
C GLY A 275 -27.61 -0.80 20.40
N PHE A 276 -26.31 -0.75 20.74
CA PHE A 276 -25.23 -0.76 19.75
C PHE A 276 -24.97 -2.13 19.13
N GLU A 277 -25.41 -3.23 19.74
CA GLU A 277 -25.47 -4.57 19.14
C GLU A 277 -26.22 -4.58 17.80
N ASP A 278 -27.05 -3.56 17.59
CA ASP A 278 -27.92 -3.45 16.43
C ASP A 278 -27.23 -2.88 15.19
N VAL A 279 -26.04 -2.29 15.38
CA VAL A 279 -25.23 -1.63 14.33
C VAL A 279 -23.75 -2.01 14.36
N ASP A 280 -23.25 -2.53 15.47
CA ASP A 280 -21.84 -2.87 15.65
C ASP A 280 -21.40 -4.05 14.77
N ILE A 281 -20.27 -3.87 14.10
CA ILE A 281 -19.48 -4.94 13.50
C ILE A 281 -18.33 -5.24 14.48
N LYS A 282 -18.36 -6.41 15.11
CA LYS A 282 -17.41 -6.82 16.15
C LYS A 282 -16.14 -7.37 15.53
N ALA A 283 -15.02 -7.05 16.18
CA ALA A 283 -13.72 -7.65 15.87
C ALA A 283 -13.52 -8.90 16.72
N GLN A 284 -13.13 -10.01 16.08
CA GLN A 284 -12.74 -11.24 16.73
C GLN A 284 -11.38 -11.68 16.22
N GLN A 285 -10.40 -11.82 17.12
CA GLN A 285 -9.11 -12.36 16.76
C GLN A 285 -9.20 -13.90 16.67
N LEU A 286 -8.71 -14.46 15.56
CA LEU A 286 -8.66 -15.89 15.30
C LEU A 286 -7.25 -16.33 14.92
N ASP A 287 -6.95 -17.60 15.17
CA ASP A 287 -5.70 -18.22 14.75
C ASP A 287 -5.68 -18.48 13.23
N SER A 288 -4.55 -18.13 12.61
CA SER A 288 -4.30 -18.45 11.21
C SER A 288 -3.85 -19.90 11.06
N ILE A 289 -4.16 -20.47 9.89
CA ILE A 289 -3.51 -21.71 9.42
C ILE A 289 -1.99 -21.55 9.25
N MET A 290 -1.51 -20.31 9.19
CA MET A 290 -0.08 -19.99 9.20
C MET A 290 0.42 -19.99 10.63
N ALA A 291 1.34 -20.91 10.96
CA ALA A 291 1.84 -21.11 12.31
C ALA A 291 2.31 -19.81 13.00
N GLY A 292 1.82 -19.59 14.21
CA GLY A 292 2.16 -18.43 15.04
C GLY A 292 1.63 -17.09 14.50
N LYS A 293 0.60 -17.11 13.64
CA LYS A 293 -0.06 -15.91 13.12
C LYS A 293 -1.53 -15.89 13.53
N THR A 294 -2.06 -14.69 13.74
CA THR A 294 -3.48 -14.42 14.00
C THR A 294 -4.01 -13.41 12.97
N TYR A 295 -5.33 -13.30 12.88
CA TYR A 295 -6.02 -12.26 12.11
C TYR A 295 -7.30 -11.82 12.82
N ASN A 296 -7.76 -10.61 12.53
CA ASN A 296 -9.03 -10.09 13.03
C ASN A 296 -10.13 -10.32 11.98
N VAL A 297 -11.24 -10.96 12.38
CA VAL A 297 -12.49 -11.03 11.60
C VAL A 297 -13.44 -9.97 12.11
N PHE A 298 -14.00 -9.19 11.18
CA PHE A 298 -15.02 -8.18 11.48
C PHE A 298 -16.37 -8.67 11.00
N HIS A 299 -17.29 -8.95 11.92
CA HIS A 299 -18.60 -9.55 11.61
C HIS A 299 -19.69 -9.11 12.60
N ARG A 300 -20.95 -9.36 12.25
CA ARG A 300 -22.12 -9.16 13.11
C ARG A 300 -22.75 -10.51 13.41
#